data_AF-A0A6J0TND3-F1
#
_entry.id   AF-A0A6J0TND3-F1
#
_cell.length_a   1.000
_cell.length_b   1.000
_cell.length_c   1.000
_cell.angle_alpha   90.00
_cell.angle_beta   90.00
_cell.angle_gamma   90.00
#
_symmetry.space_group_name_H-M   'P 1'
#
loop_
_entity.id
_entity.type
_entity.pdbx_description
1 polymer ?
#
loop_
_entity_poly.entity_id
_entity_poly.type
_entity_poly.pdbx_seq_one_letter_code
_entity_poly.pdbx_strand_id
1 'polypeptide(L)'
;MRSAKAGLQGLFAVYKPPGVYWKQVRDAVETNLLKDLNKFRRPAPRKHIYFLPSTVEGADGKELTITATEQSSLVDHPLVSGPLFTHWKMGVGHRLDKKSSGVFVLAAGKGTKKLVDCHSAHFTRTYTVRGLFGKATDDFSDTGKLIEKTTFEHITREQLERVLSVIQGSNHKALLQLSAPLYFLPRRHYCPPQEHKDREESQPLSYLKSPAKKWTVAQSMGSDHEQPVWRGVLIGIICMAFVLWCMFRSPTELDQKLEELLMGKELEDFPPKQEKP
;
A
#
# COMPACT_ATOMS: atom_id res chain seq x y z
N MET A 1 -5.28 -19.16 -23.02
CA MET A 1 -4.38 -18.61 -21.98
C MET A 1 -4.55 -17.11 -21.68
N ARG A 2 -4.63 -16.22 -22.69
CA ARG A 2 -4.99 -14.79 -22.43
C ARG A 2 -6.32 -14.66 -21.68
N SER A 3 -7.30 -15.51 -22.01
CA SER A 3 -8.59 -15.58 -21.29
C SER A 3 -8.46 -16.00 -19.82
N ALA A 4 -7.57 -16.96 -19.48
CA ALA A 4 -7.36 -17.37 -18.09
C ALA A 4 -6.73 -16.25 -17.24
N LYS A 5 -5.76 -15.50 -17.80
CA LYS A 5 -5.20 -14.31 -17.16
C LYS A 5 -6.21 -13.15 -17.05
N ALA A 6 -7.16 -13.08 -17.98
CA ALA A 6 -8.23 -12.08 -17.96
C ALA A 6 -9.33 -12.42 -16.94
N GLY A 7 -9.69 -13.70 -16.81
CA GLY A 7 -10.77 -14.17 -15.94
C GLY A 7 -10.42 -14.18 -14.45
N LEU A 8 -9.15 -14.38 -14.09
CA LEU A 8 -8.74 -14.49 -12.69
C LEU A 8 -8.41 -13.14 -12.03
N GLN A 9 -9.24 -12.13 -12.25
CA GLN A 9 -9.04 -10.77 -11.74
C GLN A 9 -10.18 -10.40 -10.80
N GLY A 10 -9.88 -10.24 -9.51
CA GLY A 10 -10.92 -9.96 -8.53
C GLY A 10 -10.44 -10.06 -7.09
N LEU A 11 -11.40 -10.03 -6.17
CA LEU A 11 -11.18 -10.34 -4.75
C LEU A 11 -11.81 -11.70 -4.46
N PHE A 12 -11.21 -12.42 -3.53
CA PHE A 12 -11.73 -13.68 -3.03
C PHE A 12 -11.35 -13.84 -1.56
N ALA A 13 -12.17 -14.59 -0.84
CA ALA A 13 -11.98 -14.89 0.57
C ALA A 13 -11.30 -16.25 0.73
N VAL A 14 -10.29 -16.32 1.57
CA VAL A 14 -9.60 -17.56 1.97
C VAL A 14 -9.69 -17.69 3.48
N TYR A 15 -9.77 -18.91 4.00
CA TYR A 15 -9.67 -19.13 5.44
C TYR A 15 -8.20 -19.18 5.86
N LYS A 16 -7.81 -18.33 6.82
CA LYS A 16 -6.50 -18.40 7.48
C LYS A 16 -6.63 -19.22 8.78
N PRO A 17 -5.86 -20.30 8.93
CA PRO A 17 -5.81 -21.05 10.19
C PRO A 17 -5.04 -20.30 11.29
N PRO A 18 -5.28 -20.62 12.58
CA PRO A 18 -4.53 -20.06 13.69
C PRO A 18 -3.08 -20.58 13.69
N GLY A 19 -2.15 -19.78 14.21
CA GLY A 19 -0.72 -20.12 14.31
C GLY A 19 0.10 -19.91 13.03
N VAL A 20 -0.56 -19.75 11.87
CA VAL A 20 0.09 -19.50 10.58
C VAL A 20 0.20 -17.99 10.34
N TYR A 21 1.34 -17.53 9.82
CA TYR A 21 1.51 -16.12 9.47
C TYR A 21 0.84 -15.82 8.12
N TRP A 22 0.17 -14.67 7.98
CA TRP A 22 -0.65 -14.36 6.80
C TRP A 22 0.14 -14.39 5.48
N LYS A 23 1.45 -14.06 5.49
CA LYS A 23 2.30 -14.14 4.29
C LYS A 23 2.39 -15.57 3.78
N GLN A 24 2.51 -16.56 4.67
CA GLN A 24 2.56 -17.97 4.27
C GLN A 24 1.27 -18.42 3.58
N VAL A 25 0.10 -17.96 4.05
CA VAL A 25 -1.18 -18.26 3.40
C VAL A 25 -1.25 -17.63 2.01
N ARG A 26 -0.84 -16.36 1.88
CA ARG A 26 -0.73 -15.69 0.58
C ARG A 26 0.20 -16.46 -0.36
N ASP A 27 1.39 -16.81 0.10
CA ASP A 27 2.40 -17.46 -0.73
C ASP A 27 1.96 -18.88 -1.14
N ALA A 28 1.28 -19.60 -0.24
CA ALA A 28 0.67 -20.89 -0.56
C ALA A 28 -0.43 -20.76 -1.63
N VAL A 29 -1.28 -19.72 -1.55
CA VAL A 29 -2.30 -19.46 -2.57
C VAL A 29 -1.65 -19.09 -3.91
N GLU A 30 -0.63 -18.23 -3.91
CA GLU A 30 0.08 -17.84 -5.13
C GLU A 30 0.76 -19.04 -5.80
N THR A 31 1.49 -19.84 -5.03
CA THR A 31 2.21 -21.02 -5.55
C THR A 31 1.26 -22.07 -6.11
N ASN A 32 0.16 -22.38 -5.41
CA ASN A 32 -0.86 -23.30 -5.92
C ASN A 32 -1.51 -22.77 -7.21
N LEU A 33 -1.81 -21.48 -7.24
CA LEU A 33 -2.39 -20.85 -8.42
C LEU A 33 -1.44 -20.87 -9.61
N LEU A 34 -0.15 -20.57 -9.41
CA LEU A 34 0.87 -20.65 -10.46
C LEU A 34 1.06 -22.08 -10.94
N LYS A 35 1.06 -23.06 -10.04
CA LYS A 35 1.12 -24.49 -10.39
C LYS A 35 -0.05 -24.87 -11.28
N ASP A 36 -1.26 -24.48 -10.93
CA ASP A 36 -2.47 -24.81 -11.70
C ASP A 36 -2.53 -24.05 -13.03
N LEU A 37 -2.13 -22.78 -13.06
CA LEU A 37 -2.04 -22.00 -14.30
C LEU A 37 -1.04 -22.57 -15.30
N ASN A 38 0.07 -23.13 -14.79
CA ASN A 38 1.10 -23.75 -15.62
C ASN A 38 0.75 -25.17 -16.09
N LYS A 39 -0.27 -25.84 -15.50
CA LYS A 39 -0.78 -27.14 -15.99
C LYS A 39 -1.61 -27.00 -17.27
N PHE A 40 -2.15 -25.82 -17.57
CA PHE A 40 -2.97 -25.63 -18.78
C PHE A 40 -2.13 -25.81 -20.06
N ARG A 41 -2.79 -26.29 -21.14
CA ARG A 41 -2.16 -26.51 -22.44
C ARG A 41 -1.55 -25.21 -22.98
N ARG A 42 -0.26 -25.27 -23.32
CA ARG A 42 0.49 -24.15 -23.89
C ARG A 42 0.06 -23.89 -25.34
N PRO A 43 0.06 -22.63 -25.80
CA PRO A 43 -0.05 -22.32 -27.22
C PRO A 43 1.14 -22.95 -27.97
N ALA A 44 0.93 -23.33 -29.22
CA ALA A 44 2.02 -23.76 -30.08
C ALA A 44 3.06 -22.61 -30.21
N PRO A 45 4.36 -22.93 -30.26
CA PRO A 45 5.41 -21.93 -30.44
C PRO A 45 5.20 -21.18 -31.75
N ARG A 46 5.57 -19.89 -31.78
CA ARG A 46 5.49 -19.11 -33.02
C ARG A 46 6.41 -19.71 -34.06
N LYS A 47 5.96 -19.71 -35.30
CA LYS A 47 6.77 -20.17 -36.42
C LYS A 47 7.40 -18.96 -37.11
N HIS A 48 8.70 -19.06 -37.40
CA HIS A 48 9.41 -18.09 -38.22
C HIS A 48 9.77 -18.74 -39.54
N ILE A 49 9.65 -17.97 -40.62
CA ILE A 49 10.07 -18.40 -41.94
C ILE A 49 11.53 -17.96 -42.09
N TYR A 50 12.43 -18.92 -42.19
CA TYR A 50 13.83 -18.68 -42.50
C TYR A 50 14.07 -18.99 -43.97
N PHE A 51 14.67 -18.05 -44.66
CA PHE A 51 15.12 -18.24 -46.04
C PHE A 51 16.53 -18.79 -45.99
N LEU A 52 16.66 -20.11 -46.21
CA LEU A 52 17.95 -20.78 -46.21
C LEU A 52 18.42 -20.94 -47.67
N PRO A 53 19.65 -20.53 -48.01
CA PRO A 53 20.21 -20.80 -49.32
C PRO A 53 20.47 -22.30 -49.44
N SER A 54 19.80 -22.96 -50.38
CA SER A 54 20.08 -24.35 -50.75
C SER A 54 20.89 -24.33 -52.06
N THR A 55 22.00 -25.06 -52.09
CA THR A 55 22.74 -25.29 -53.33
C THR A 55 22.17 -26.54 -53.98
N VAL A 56 21.50 -26.38 -55.11
CA VAL A 56 21.10 -27.51 -55.96
C VAL A 56 22.12 -27.58 -57.10
N GLU A 57 22.75 -28.73 -57.30
CA GLU A 57 23.70 -28.93 -58.40
C GLU A 57 22.92 -29.02 -59.73
N GLY A 58 22.75 -27.87 -60.39
CA GLY A 58 22.30 -27.76 -61.77
C GLY A 58 23.46 -27.87 -62.76
N ALA A 59 23.16 -28.31 -63.99
CA ALA A 59 24.12 -28.72 -65.01
C ALA A 59 25.17 -27.66 -65.43
N ASP A 60 24.97 -26.37 -65.14
CA ASP A 60 25.82 -25.26 -65.59
C ASP A 60 26.45 -24.41 -64.45
N GLY A 61 26.59 -24.99 -63.25
CA GLY A 61 27.23 -24.33 -62.11
C GLY A 61 26.26 -23.91 -61.01
N LYS A 62 26.79 -23.67 -59.80
CA LYS A 62 26.05 -23.53 -58.54
C LYS A 62 24.98 -22.43 -58.59
N GLU A 63 23.73 -22.83 -58.84
CA GLU A 63 22.56 -21.95 -58.73
C GLU A 63 22.12 -21.90 -57.26
N LEU A 64 22.09 -20.69 -56.67
CA LEU A 64 21.68 -20.49 -55.27
C LEU A 64 20.15 -20.34 -55.22
N THR A 65 19.44 -21.44 -54.94
CA THR A 65 17.98 -21.40 -54.76
C THR A 65 17.65 -21.12 -53.30
N ILE A 66 16.94 -20.03 -53.03
CA ILE A 66 16.50 -19.68 -51.68
C ILE A 66 15.24 -20.50 -51.35
N THR A 67 15.33 -21.42 -50.38
CA THR A 67 14.19 -22.21 -49.93
C THR A 67 13.66 -21.65 -48.61
N ALA A 68 12.38 -21.26 -48.62
CA ALA A 68 11.69 -20.83 -47.41
C ALA A 68 11.41 -22.05 -46.51
N THR A 69 12.07 -22.14 -45.36
CA THR A 69 11.90 -23.21 -44.38
C THR A 69 11.16 -22.68 -43.16
N GLU A 70 10.06 -23.33 -42.80
CA GLU A 70 9.27 -22.96 -41.62
C GLU A 70 9.87 -23.63 -40.37
N GLN A 71 10.48 -22.83 -39.48
CA GLN A 71 11.08 -23.34 -38.24
C GLN A 71 10.36 -22.75 -37.03
N SER A 72 10.09 -23.57 -36.02
CA SER A 72 9.53 -23.10 -34.76
C SER A 72 10.56 -22.24 -34.00
N SER A 73 10.12 -21.09 -33.50
CA SER A 73 10.93 -20.23 -32.64
C SER A 73 11.38 -20.99 -31.38
N LEU A 74 12.69 -21.14 -31.21
CA LEU A 74 13.27 -21.78 -30.02
C LEU A 74 12.99 -20.97 -28.75
N VAL A 75 12.76 -19.66 -28.87
CA VAL A 75 12.46 -18.74 -27.76
C VAL A 75 11.17 -19.14 -27.04
N ASP A 76 10.18 -19.63 -27.77
CA ASP A 76 8.89 -20.04 -27.23
C ASP A 76 8.89 -21.51 -26.74
N HIS A 77 9.98 -22.25 -26.97
CA HIS A 77 10.07 -23.66 -26.61
C HIS A 77 10.08 -23.83 -25.08
N PRO A 78 9.31 -24.78 -24.51
CA PRO A 78 9.15 -24.93 -23.06
C PRO A 78 10.45 -25.14 -22.29
N LEU A 79 11.43 -25.82 -22.90
CA LEU A 79 12.75 -26.06 -22.28
C LEU A 79 13.61 -24.80 -22.18
N VAL A 80 13.37 -23.81 -23.04
CA VAL A 80 14.13 -22.55 -23.07
C VAL A 80 13.41 -21.47 -22.27
N SER A 81 12.10 -21.32 -22.50
CA SER A 81 11.28 -20.29 -21.85
C SER A 81 10.92 -20.60 -20.39
N GLY A 82 10.89 -21.88 -20.02
CA GLY A 82 10.50 -22.30 -18.67
C GLY A 82 8.97 -22.24 -18.44
N PRO A 83 8.50 -22.06 -17.18
CA PRO A 83 7.08 -21.92 -16.88
C PRO A 83 6.52 -20.59 -17.38
N LEU A 84 5.30 -20.62 -17.94
CA LEU A 84 4.66 -19.44 -18.55
C LEU A 84 4.25 -18.39 -17.52
N PHE A 85 3.85 -18.83 -16.33
CA PHE A 85 3.49 -17.98 -15.21
C PHE A 85 4.52 -18.17 -14.10
N THR A 86 5.34 -17.13 -13.87
CA THR A 86 6.38 -17.12 -12.82
C THR A 86 5.96 -16.34 -11.59
N HIS A 87 5.16 -15.30 -11.76
CA HIS A 87 4.68 -14.43 -10.70
C HIS A 87 3.23 -14.06 -10.94
N TRP A 88 2.45 -13.92 -9.88
CA TRP A 88 1.07 -13.46 -9.97
C TRP A 88 0.81 -12.33 -9.00
N LYS A 89 0.34 -11.19 -9.51
CA LYS A 89 0.09 -10.02 -8.66
C LYS A 89 -1.02 -10.33 -7.66
N MET A 90 -0.64 -10.55 -6.39
CA MET A 90 -1.57 -10.74 -5.29
C MET A 90 -1.51 -9.59 -4.29
N GLY A 91 -2.67 -9.11 -3.88
CA GLY A 91 -2.86 -8.13 -2.82
C GLY A 91 -3.55 -8.75 -1.61
N VAL A 92 -3.35 -8.13 -0.45
CA VAL A 92 -3.94 -8.55 0.82
C VAL A 92 -4.78 -7.42 1.36
N GLY A 93 -6.04 -7.70 1.71
CA GLY A 93 -6.95 -6.68 2.25
C GLY A 93 -6.67 -6.37 3.72
N HIS A 94 -6.72 -7.38 4.58
CA HIS A 94 -6.43 -7.25 6.01
C HIS A 94 -5.31 -8.18 6.42
N ARG A 95 -4.37 -7.69 7.23
CA ARG A 95 -3.28 -8.50 7.77
C ARG A 95 -3.76 -9.10 9.09
N LEU A 96 -4.15 -10.37 9.05
CA LEU A 96 -4.52 -11.12 10.25
C LEU A 96 -3.26 -11.55 11.00
N ASP A 97 -3.25 -11.35 12.31
CA ASP A 97 -2.15 -11.75 13.20
C ASP A 97 -1.93 -13.26 13.19
N LYS A 98 -0.73 -13.71 13.56
CA LYS A 98 -0.35 -15.14 13.53
C LYS A 98 -1.35 -16.02 14.28
N LYS A 99 -1.79 -15.62 15.47
CA LYS A 99 -2.73 -16.40 16.30
C LYS A 99 -4.19 -16.30 15.85
N SER A 100 -4.56 -15.20 15.19
CA SER A 100 -5.91 -15.02 14.69
C SER A 100 -6.23 -16.03 13.57
N SER A 101 -7.49 -16.41 13.47
CA SER A 101 -8.01 -17.25 12.40
C SER A 101 -9.28 -16.65 11.82
N GLY A 102 -9.63 -17.03 10.60
CA GLY A 102 -10.88 -16.59 9.97
C GLY A 102 -10.70 -16.12 8.53
N VAL A 103 -11.59 -15.22 8.13
CA VAL A 103 -11.67 -14.73 6.75
C VAL A 103 -10.49 -13.84 6.42
N PHE A 104 -9.73 -14.24 5.41
CA PHE A 104 -8.57 -13.54 4.88
C PHE A 104 -8.83 -13.18 3.42
N VAL A 105 -9.07 -11.89 3.17
CA VAL A 105 -9.41 -11.38 1.84
C VAL A 105 -8.13 -11.16 1.03
N LEU A 106 -8.06 -11.83 -0.11
CA LEU A 106 -7.00 -11.69 -1.10
C LEU A 106 -7.55 -11.06 -2.37
N ALA A 107 -6.67 -10.42 -3.13
CA ALA A 107 -7.00 -9.91 -4.45
C ALA A 107 -5.99 -10.37 -5.49
N ALA A 108 -6.49 -10.72 -6.68
CA ALA A 108 -5.69 -11.20 -7.80
C ALA A 108 -5.70 -10.19 -8.96
N GLY A 109 -4.52 -9.97 -9.55
CA GLY A 109 -4.35 -9.18 -10.76
C GLY A 109 -4.83 -7.74 -10.61
N LYS A 110 -5.82 -7.33 -11.42
CA LYS A 110 -6.40 -5.97 -11.34
C LYS A 110 -7.27 -5.75 -10.10
N GLY A 111 -7.69 -6.83 -9.43
CA GLY A 111 -8.45 -6.76 -8.17
C GLY A 111 -7.71 -6.05 -7.04
N THR A 112 -6.37 -5.95 -7.12
CA THR A 112 -5.59 -5.22 -6.10
C THR A 112 -5.95 -3.74 -6.03
N LYS A 113 -6.45 -3.14 -7.13
CA LYS A 113 -6.93 -1.75 -7.12
C LYS A 113 -8.16 -1.60 -6.23
N LYS A 114 -9.10 -2.56 -6.33
CA LYS A 114 -10.32 -2.60 -5.51
C LYS A 114 -10.03 -2.76 -4.01
N LEU A 115 -8.87 -3.31 -3.62
CA LEU A 115 -8.49 -3.36 -2.19
C LEU A 115 -8.32 -1.96 -1.59
N VAL A 116 -7.85 -0.99 -2.38
CA VAL A 116 -7.73 0.40 -1.93
C VAL A 116 -9.11 0.97 -1.69
N ASP A 117 -10.04 0.75 -2.61
CA ASP A 117 -11.44 1.17 -2.48
C ASP A 117 -12.11 0.51 -1.27
N CYS A 118 -11.91 -0.80 -1.08
CA CYS A 118 -12.41 -1.53 0.09
C CYS A 118 -11.82 -1.03 1.41
N HIS A 119 -10.57 -0.57 1.40
CA HIS A 119 -9.94 0.02 2.57
C HIS A 119 -10.56 1.38 2.90
N SER A 120 -10.73 2.23 1.89
CA SER A 120 -11.37 3.55 2.02
C SER A 120 -12.85 3.46 2.39
N ALA A 121 -13.54 2.37 2.01
CA ALA A 121 -14.93 2.13 2.35
C ALA A 121 -15.16 1.75 3.83
N HIS A 122 -14.09 1.51 4.61
CA HIS A 122 -14.17 1.21 6.04
C HIS A 122 -15.21 0.14 6.42
N PHE A 123 -15.20 -1.00 5.71
CA PHE A 123 -16.14 -2.09 5.99
C PHE A 123 -16.09 -2.55 7.44
N THR A 124 -17.28 -2.78 8.00
CA THR A 124 -17.44 -3.38 9.33
C THR A 124 -16.82 -4.77 9.36
N ARG A 125 -16.03 -5.05 10.40
CA ARG A 125 -15.38 -6.34 10.62
C ARG A 125 -15.88 -6.93 11.92
N THR A 126 -16.29 -8.19 11.88
CA THR A 126 -16.80 -8.92 13.03
C THR A 126 -15.75 -9.91 13.49
N TYR A 127 -15.36 -9.84 14.76
CA TYR A 127 -14.38 -10.72 15.38
C TYR A 127 -15.02 -11.43 16.57
N THR A 128 -14.69 -12.71 16.74
CA THR A 128 -14.95 -13.44 17.99
C THR A 128 -13.66 -13.48 18.79
N VAL A 129 -13.66 -12.84 19.95
CA VAL A 129 -12.48 -12.73 20.81
C VAL A 129 -12.68 -13.59 22.05
N ARG A 130 -11.64 -14.32 22.44
CA ARG A 130 -11.56 -15.03 23.73
C ARG A 130 -10.39 -14.46 24.51
N GLY A 131 -10.63 -14.13 25.77
CA GLY A 131 -9.63 -13.55 26.66
C GLY A 131 -9.58 -14.30 27.99
N LEU A 132 -8.45 -14.18 28.68
CA LEU A 132 -8.24 -14.68 30.04
C LEU A 132 -8.10 -13.48 30.97
N PHE A 133 -8.83 -13.48 32.08
CA PHE A 133 -8.73 -12.42 33.09
C PHE A 133 -7.53 -12.66 34.02
N GLY A 134 -7.01 -11.58 34.62
CA GLY A 134 -5.91 -11.63 35.59
C GLY A 134 -4.54 -11.96 35.01
N LYS A 135 -4.38 -11.94 33.68
CA LYS A 135 -3.11 -12.17 32.98
C LYS A 135 -2.87 -11.07 31.94
N ALA A 136 -1.78 -10.33 32.09
CA ALA A 136 -1.32 -9.37 31.10
C ALA A 136 0.03 -9.83 30.51
N THR A 137 0.11 -9.85 29.18
CA THR A 137 1.30 -10.25 28.42
C THR A 137 1.77 -9.10 27.55
N ASP A 138 3.05 -9.09 27.19
CA ASP A 138 3.67 -8.13 26.28
C ASP A 138 2.97 -8.00 24.92
N ASP A 139 2.71 -9.14 24.26
CA ASP A 139 2.15 -9.18 22.91
C ASP A 139 0.62 -9.31 22.89
N PHE A 140 -0.05 -9.04 24.02
CA PHE A 140 -1.50 -9.24 24.22
C PHE A 140 -2.00 -10.65 23.81
N SER A 141 -1.11 -11.62 23.87
CA SER A 141 -1.32 -12.96 23.35
C SER A 141 -1.20 -13.99 24.48
N ASP A 142 -1.95 -15.08 24.41
CA ASP A 142 -2.01 -16.10 25.47
C ASP A 142 -0.64 -16.70 25.85
N THR A 143 0.26 -16.89 24.88
CA THR A 143 1.63 -17.39 25.06
C THR A 143 2.71 -16.31 25.17
N GLY A 144 2.34 -15.02 25.16
CA GLY A 144 3.31 -13.92 25.30
C GLY A 144 4.00 -13.94 26.66
N LYS A 145 5.09 -13.19 26.80
CA LYS A 145 5.79 -13.05 28.08
C LYS A 145 4.85 -12.42 29.09
N LEU A 146 4.74 -13.04 30.26
CA LEU A 146 3.93 -12.52 31.35
C LEU A 146 4.54 -11.22 31.86
N ILE A 147 3.78 -10.12 31.76
CA ILE A 147 4.14 -8.83 32.35
C ILE A 147 3.56 -8.75 33.76
N GLU A 148 2.27 -9.06 33.90
CA GLU A 148 1.54 -8.86 35.15
C GLU A 148 0.50 -9.97 35.35
N LYS A 149 0.31 -10.38 36.60
CA LYS A 149 -0.72 -11.33 37.01
C LYS A 149 -1.44 -10.80 38.23
N THR A 150 -2.77 -10.81 38.19
CA THR A 150 -3.63 -10.29 39.25
C THR A 150 -4.79 -11.25 39.53
N THR A 151 -5.40 -11.12 40.70
CA THR A 151 -6.59 -11.89 41.09
C THR A 151 -7.83 -11.39 40.33
N PHE A 152 -8.67 -12.29 39.83
CA PHE A 152 -9.83 -11.96 38.98
C PHE A 152 -11.19 -12.36 39.57
N GLU A 153 -11.22 -12.83 40.82
CA GLU A 153 -12.44 -13.35 41.48
C GLU A 153 -13.54 -12.30 41.65
N HIS A 154 -13.16 -11.02 41.70
CA HIS A 154 -14.08 -9.90 41.85
C HIS A 154 -14.82 -9.51 40.56
N ILE A 155 -14.47 -10.12 39.42
CA ILE A 155 -15.06 -9.78 38.12
C ILE A 155 -16.42 -10.46 37.98
N THR A 156 -17.48 -9.66 37.95
CA THR A 156 -18.85 -10.15 37.72
C THR A 156 -19.30 -9.95 36.27
N ARG A 157 -20.30 -10.73 35.85
CA ARG A 157 -20.87 -10.62 34.50
C ARG A 157 -21.43 -9.23 34.22
N GLU A 158 -22.06 -8.60 35.20
CA GLU A 158 -22.63 -7.25 35.07
C GLU A 158 -21.57 -6.19 34.78
N GLN A 159 -20.41 -6.29 35.43
CA GLN A 159 -19.28 -5.39 35.17
C GLN A 159 -18.78 -5.56 33.73
N LEU A 160 -18.69 -6.81 33.25
CA LEU A 160 -18.28 -7.10 31.88
C LEU A 160 -19.29 -6.56 30.85
N GLU A 161 -20.58 -6.78 31.06
CA GLU A 161 -21.64 -6.30 30.17
C GLU A 161 -21.63 -4.76 30.08
N ARG A 162 -21.41 -4.05 31.19
CA ARG A 162 -21.25 -2.58 31.18
C ARG A 162 -20.07 -2.15 30.30
N VAL A 163 -18.92 -2.82 30.41
CA VAL A 163 -17.76 -2.52 29.55
C VAL A 163 -18.06 -2.82 28.08
N LEU A 164 -18.72 -3.93 27.78
CA LEU A 164 -19.13 -4.28 26.42
C LEU A 164 -20.09 -3.24 25.83
N SER A 165 -21.05 -2.73 26.60
CA SER A 165 -21.94 -1.65 26.16
C SER A 165 -21.18 -0.38 25.81
N VAL A 166 -20.15 -0.02 26.57
CA VAL A 166 -19.29 1.15 26.27
C VAL A 166 -18.52 0.93 24.96
N ILE A 167 -17.94 -0.26 24.76
CA ILE A 167 -17.23 -0.61 23.52
C ILE A 167 -18.19 -0.58 22.33
N GLN A 168 -19.38 -1.18 22.47
CA GLN A 168 -20.41 -1.21 21.43
C GLN A 168 -20.88 0.20 21.09
N GLY A 169 -21.15 1.05 22.08
CA GLY A 169 -21.53 2.45 21.88
C GLY A 169 -20.45 3.26 21.18
N SER A 170 -19.18 3.06 21.55
CA SER A 170 -18.04 3.69 20.87
C SER A 170 -17.93 3.26 19.41
N ASN A 171 -18.06 1.96 19.13
CA ASN A 171 -18.00 1.43 17.77
C ASN A 171 -19.19 1.89 16.91
N HIS A 172 -20.40 1.92 17.49
CA HIS A 172 -21.60 2.43 16.81
C HIS A 172 -21.46 3.92 16.48
N LYS A 173 -20.98 4.73 17.43
CA LYS A 173 -20.68 6.14 17.19
C LYS A 173 -19.64 6.34 16.08
N ALA A 174 -18.56 5.55 16.07
CA ALA A 174 -17.55 5.62 15.03
C ALA A 174 -18.10 5.29 13.64
N LEU A 175 -19.01 4.30 13.55
CA LEU A 175 -19.70 3.94 12.31
C LEU A 175 -20.54 5.10 11.76
N LEU A 176 -21.25 5.82 12.65
CA LEU A 176 -22.07 6.98 12.27
C LEU A 176 -21.24 8.24 11.95
N GLN A 177 -20.08 8.42 12.59
CA GLN A 177 -19.23 9.60 12.36
C GLN A 177 -18.48 9.54 11.02
N LEU A 178 -18.15 8.34 10.54
CA LEU A 178 -17.44 8.17 9.27
C LEU A 178 -18.26 8.52 8.02
N SER A 179 -19.56 8.80 8.16
CA SER A 179 -20.42 9.26 7.07
C SER A 179 -20.45 10.79 6.92
N ALA A 180 -19.77 11.55 7.79
CA ALA A 180 -19.66 13.00 7.65
C ALA A 180 -18.47 13.38 6.76
N PRO A 181 -18.59 14.41 5.89
CA PRO A 181 -17.58 14.70 4.91
C PRO A 181 -16.25 15.16 5.55
N LEU A 182 -15.15 14.72 4.92
CA LEU A 182 -13.78 14.55 5.41
C LEU A 182 -13.00 15.80 5.88
N TYR A 183 -13.63 16.95 6.07
CA TYR A 183 -12.89 18.19 6.38
C TYR A 183 -12.85 18.59 7.86
N PHE A 184 -13.50 17.84 8.77
CA PHE A 184 -13.63 18.32 10.17
C PHE A 184 -13.34 17.32 11.29
N LEU A 185 -12.88 16.11 11.01
CA LEU A 185 -12.54 15.17 12.08
C LEU A 185 -11.02 15.08 12.29
N PRO A 186 -10.49 15.45 13.47
CA PRO A 186 -9.12 15.13 13.81
C PRO A 186 -8.99 13.61 13.76
N ARG A 187 -8.08 13.13 12.90
CA ARG A 187 -7.68 11.73 12.80
C ARG A 187 -7.37 11.24 14.22
N ARG A 188 -8.26 10.46 14.81
CA ARG A 188 -7.92 9.69 16.00
C ARG A 188 -6.83 8.73 15.55
N HIS A 189 -5.58 9.03 15.90
CA HIS A 189 -4.43 8.19 15.58
C HIS A 189 -4.68 6.84 16.26
N TYR A 190 -5.25 5.89 15.52
CA TYR A 190 -5.09 4.48 15.82
C TYR A 190 -3.59 4.22 15.68
N CYS A 191 -2.89 4.06 16.81
CA CYS A 191 -1.54 3.51 16.78
C CYS A 191 -1.69 2.06 16.32
N PRO A 192 -1.22 1.69 15.11
CA PRO A 192 -1.15 0.29 14.75
C PRO A 192 -0.25 -0.41 15.78
N PRO A 193 -0.55 -1.67 16.16
CA PRO A 193 0.38 -2.46 16.95
C PRO A 193 1.76 -2.40 16.29
N GLN A 194 2.78 -1.96 17.04
CA GLN A 194 4.14 -1.95 16.52
C GLN A 194 4.52 -3.40 16.23
N GLU A 195 4.87 -3.69 14.97
CA GLU A 195 5.43 -4.99 14.57
C GLU A 195 6.79 -5.09 15.29
N HIS A 196 6.81 -5.72 16.47
CA HIS A 196 8.03 -5.96 17.23
C HIS A 196 8.90 -6.89 16.38
N LYS A 197 10.00 -6.36 15.83
CA LYS A 197 11.10 -7.21 15.37
C LYS A 197 11.62 -7.93 16.60
N ASP A 198 11.73 -9.25 16.52
CA ASP A 198 12.34 -10.09 17.54
C ASP A 198 13.70 -9.47 17.95
N ARG A 199 13.73 -8.79 19.11
CA ARG A 199 14.98 -8.38 19.74
C ARG A 199 15.40 -9.55 20.59
N GLU A 200 16.49 -10.22 20.20
CA GLU A 200 17.26 -11.03 21.14
C GLU A 200 17.75 -10.08 22.25
N GLU A 201 17.18 -10.20 23.45
CA GLU A 201 17.58 -9.37 24.58
C GLU A 201 17.74 -10.23 25.82
N SER A 202 18.93 -10.82 25.93
CA SER A 202 19.48 -11.43 27.13
C SER A 202 19.89 -10.34 28.12
N GLN A 203 18.92 -9.65 28.73
CA GLN A 203 19.18 -8.80 29.90
C GLN A 203 18.17 -9.08 31.01
N PRO A 204 18.61 -9.20 32.27
CA PRO A 204 17.70 -9.41 33.39
C PRO A 204 16.83 -8.17 33.61
N LEU A 205 15.59 -8.41 33.99
CA LEU A 205 14.58 -7.38 34.29
C LEU A 205 15.11 -6.41 35.35
N SER A 206 15.40 -5.17 34.95
CA SER A 206 15.57 -4.07 35.88
C SER A 206 14.19 -3.50 36.20
N TYR A 207 13.84 -3.47 37.49
CA TYR A 207 12.64 -2.77 37.97
C TYR A 207 12.84 -1.27 37.76
N LEU A 208 12.45 -0.75 36.59
CA LEU A 208 12.32 0.68 36.40
C LEU A 208 11.14 1.17 37.25
N LYS A 209 11.45 1.85 38.35
CA LYS A 209 10.55 2.87 38.89
C LYS A 209 10.38 3.91 37.78
N SER A 210 9.31 3.80 36.99
CA SER A 210 8.96 4.81 36.02
C SER A 210 8.84 6.15 36.74
N PRO A 211 9.57 7.21 36.34
CA PRO A 211 9.35 8.52 36.94
C PRO A 211 7.90 8.93 36.67
N ALA A 212 7.14 9.18 37.72
CA ALA A 212 5.78 9.68 37.60
C ALA A 212 5.81 10.98 36.80
N LYS A 213 5.13 11.01 35.65
CA LYS A 213 5.01 12.19 34.81
C LYS A 213 4.19 13.23 35.59
N LYS A 214 4.84 14.29 36.06
CA LYS A 214 4.18 15.41 36.72
C LYS A 214 3.31 16.14 35.69
N TRP A 215 2.00 16.00 35.81
CA TRP A 215 1.03 16.69 34.96
C TRP A 215 0.91 18.14 35.43
N THR A 216 1.31 19.11 34.60
CA THR A 216 1.14 20.54 34.90
C THR A 216 -0.11 21.08 34.21
N VAL A 217 -0.76 22.08 34.83
CA VAL A 217 -2.00 22.70 34.30
C VAL A 217 -1.77 23.30 32.90
N ALA A 218 -0.56 23.80 32.62
CA ALA A 218 -0.17 24.31 31.30
C ALA A 218 -0.27 23.25 30.18
N GLN A 219 0.01 21.97 30.48
CA GLN A 219 -0.12 20.88 29.50
C GLN A 219 -1.59 20.57 29.17
N SER A 220 -2.52 20.75 30.12
CA SER A 220 -3.97 20.67 29.84
C SER A 220 -4.47 21.82 28.97
N MET A 221 -3.77 22.97 28.98
CA MET A 221 -4.10 24.13 28.14
C MET A 221 -3.44 24.08 26.75
N GLY A 222 -2.75 22.98 26.41
CA GLY A 222 -2.21 22.77 25.08
C GLY A 222 -0.85 23.44 24.82
N SER A 223 -0.08 23.79 25.86
CA SER A 223 1.23 24.44 25.68
C SER A 223 2.23 23.61 24.85
N ASP A 224 2.07 22.27 24.81
CA ASP A 224 2.88 21.38 23.97
C ASP A 224 2.62 21.56 22.46
N HIS A 225 1.59 22.33 22.06
CA HIS A 225 1.24 22.65 20.67
C HIS A 225 1.63 24.08 20.25
N GLU A 226 2.25 24.87 21.13
CA GLU A 226 2.78 26.17 20.73
C GLU A 226 3.99 25.97 19.80
N GLN A 227 3.80 26.24 18.51
CA GLN A 227 4.91 26.25 17.57
C GLN A 227 5.82 27.44 17.89
N PRO A 228 7.16 27.27 17.81
CA PRO A 228 8.09 28.36 18.11
C PRO A 228 7.88 29.49 17.10
N VAL A 229 7.28 30.59 17.57
CA VAL A 229 6.93 31.79 16.79
C VAL A 229 8.12 32.36 16.00
N TRP A 230 9.34 32.07 16.47
CA TRP A 230 10.59 32.43 15.83
C TRP A 230 10.77 31.90 14.40
N ARG A 231 10.14 30.77 14.05
CA ARG A 231 10.18 30.24 12.67
C ARG A 231 9.47 31.16 11.68
N GLY A 232 8.34 31.76 12.08
CA GLY A 232 7.61 32.72 11.24
C GLY A 232 8.35 34.04 11.09
N VAL A 233 9.00 34.50 12.17
CA VAL A 233 9.83 35.71 12.16
C VAL A 233 11.03 35.56 11.21
N LEU A 234 11.67 34.37 11.19
CA LEU A 234 12.81 34.12 10.31
C LEU A 234 12.43 34.20 8.82
N ILE A 235 11.28 33.63 8.45
CA ILE A 235 10.75 33.69 7.07
C ILE A 235 10.41 35.14 6.70
N GLY A 236 9.79 35.89 7.62
CA GLY A 236 9.48 37.30 7.42
C GLY A 236 10.72 38.16 7.15
N ILE A 237 11.80 37.95 7.91
CA ILE A 237 13.07 38.67 7.72
C ILE A 237 13.69 38.34 6.35
N ILE A 238 13.64 37.09 5.90
CA ILE A 238 14.16 36.68 4.59
C ILE A 238 13.34 37.32 3.46
N CYS A 239 12.00 37.32 3.56
CA CYS A 239 11.15 37.98 2.57
C CYS A 239 11.40 39.49 2.50
N MET A 240 11.54 40.15 3.65
CA MET A 240 11.85 41.58 3.70
C MET A 240 13.21 41.90 3.10
N ALA A 241 14.24 41.10 3.39
CA ALA A 241 15.56 41.25 2.79
C ALA A 241 15.53 41.03 1.27
N PHE A 242 14.74 40.06 0.78
CA PHE A 242 14.56 39.81 -0.64
C PHE A 242 13.86 40.97 -1.35
N VAL A 243 12.81 41.54 -0.77
CA VAL A 243 12.14 42.73 -1.34
C VAL A 243 13.07 43.94 -1.34
N LEU A 244 13.83 44.16 -0.27
CA LEU A 244 14.82 45.24 -0.23
C LEU A 244 15.91 45.04 -1.29
N TRP A 245 16.34 43.80 -1.50
CA TRP A 245 17.27 43.44 -2.58
C TRP A 245 16.67 43.72 -3.95
N CYS A 246 15.40 43.34 -4.19
CA CYS A 246 14.70 43.67 -5.44
C CYS A 246 14.60 45.18 -5.67
N MET A 247 14.40 45.98 -4.62
CA MET A 247 14.33 47.44 -4.74
C MET A 247 15.69 48.11 -5.02
N PHE A 248 16.80 47.53 -4.55
CA PHE A 248 18.14 48.12 -4.68
C PHE A 248 18.98 47.52 -5.82
N ARG A 249 18.48 46.44 -6.43
CA ARG A 249 19.14 45.74 -7.53
C ARG A 249 18.85 46.48 -8.85
N SER A 250 19.91 46.77 -9.61
CA SER A 250 19.80 47.30 -10.98
C SER A 250 19.18 46.25 -11.93
N PRO A 251 18.39 46.68 -12.93
CA PRO A 251 17.70 45.76 -13.83
C PRO A 251 18.70 44.89 -14.59
N THR A 252 18.46 43.59 -14.62
CA THR A 252 19.29 42.61 -15.34
C THR A 252 18.59 42.11 -16.59
N GLU A 253 19.32 41.53 -17.54
CA GLU A 253 18.80 41.05 -18.84
C GLU A 253 17.60 40.08 -18.73
N LEU A 254 17.39 39.46 -17.57
CA LEU A 254 16.20 38.65 -17.27
C LEU A 254 14.92 39.47 -17.15
N ASP A 255 15.01 40.70 -16.63
CA ASP A 255 13.86 41.59 -16.45
C ASP A 255 13.37 42.10 -17.82
N GLN A 256 14.29 42.37 -18.75
CA GLN A 256 13.96 42.72 -20.14
C GLN A 256 13.25 41.56 -20.85
N LYS A 257 13.74 40.32 -20.69
CA LYS A 257 13.08 39.14 -21.26
C LYS A 257 11.71 38.87 -20.65
N LEU A 258 11.52 39.19 -19.37
CA LEU A 258 10.23 39.02 -18.69
C LEU A 258 9.22 40.07 -19.15
N GLU A 259 9.66 41.32 -19.36
CA GLU A 259 8.84 42.38 -19.98
C GLU A 259 8.46 42.03 -21.41
N GLU A 260 9.39 41.51 -22.23
CA GLU A 260 9.09 41.03 -23.58
C GLU A 260 8.04 39.91 -23.58
N LEU A 261 8.11 38.98 -22.61
CA LEU A 261 7.14 37.90 -22.49
C LEU A 261 5.78 38.36 -21.96
N LEU A 262 5.73 39.39 -21.13
CA LEU A 262 4.47 39.96 -20.63
C LEU A 262 3.80 40.82 -21.70
N MET A 263 4.56 41.70 -22.35
CA MET A 263 4.06 42.55 -23.44
C MET A 263 3.76 41.77 -24.72
N GLY A 264 4.54 40.73 -25.02
CA GLY A 264 4.29 39.81 -26.13
C GLY A 264 3.02 38.97 -25.94
N LYS A 265 2.56 38.81 -24.69
CA LYS A 265 1.32 38.09 -24.38
C LYS A 265 0.07 38.95 -24.47
N GLU A 266 0.18 40.26 -24.27
CA GLU A 266 -0.96 41.18 -24.41
C GLU A 266 -1.30 41.50 -25.87
N LEU A 267 -0.36 41.35 -26.82
CA LEU A 267 -0.58 41.71 -28.22
C LEU A 267 -1.20 40.61 -29.11
N GLU A 268 -1.34 39.36 -28.64
CA GLU A 268 -1.93 38.26 -29.43
C GLU A 268 -3.43 38.00 -29.17
N ASP A 269 -4.06 38.63 -28.17
CA ASP A 269 -5.41 38.24 -27.71
C ASP A 269 -6.60 39.08 -28.25
N PHE A 270 -6.43 39.88 -29.31
CA PHE A 270 -7.56 40.58 -29.96
C PHE A 270 -7.61 40.36 -31.48
N PRO A 271 -8.49 39.48 -32.01
CA PRO A 271 -8.80 39.48 -33.44
C PRO A 271 -9.67 40.71 -33.80
N PRO A 272 -9.44 41.35 -34.97
CA PRO A 272 -10.24 42.49 -35.40
C PRO A 272 -11.68 42.05 -35.72
N LYS A 273 -12.66 42.70 -35.08
CA LYS A 273 -14.06 42.64 -35.51
C LYS A 273 -14.17 43.25 -36.91
N GLN A 274 -14.55 42.44 -37.89
CA GLN A 274 -15.01 42.94 -39.19
C GLN A 274 -16.44 43.46 -39.03
N GLU A 275 -16.61 44.77 -39.18
CA GLU A 275 -17.90 45.38 -39.50
C GLU A 275 -18.04 45.46 -41.03
N LYS A 276 -19.20 45.04 -41.53
CA LYS A 276 -19.68 45.21 -42.91
C LYS A 276 -21.05 45.91 -42.85
N PRO A 277 -21.51 46.51 -43.95
CA PRO A 277 -20.81 47.33 -44.95
C PRO A 277 -21.14 48.82 -44.79
#